data_AF-A0A7X9IVY3-F1
#
_entry.id   AF-A0A7X9IVY3-F1
#
_cell.length_a   1.000
_cell.length_b   1.000
_cell.length_c   1.000
_cell.angle_alpha   90.00
_cell.angle_beta   90.00
_cell.angle_gamma   90.00
#
_symmetry.space_group_name_H-M   'P 1'
#
loop_
_entity.id
_entity.type
_entity.pdbx_description
1 polymer ?
#
loop_
_entity_poly.entity_id
_entity_poly.type
_entity_poly.pdbx_seq_one_letter_code
_entity_poly.pdbx_strand_id
1 'polypeptide(L)' 'MIKCQNCGTENKDQWKFCLGCGSELPREAVAAAKRFTTPTPPAGVRVPAGEAAPA' A
#
# COMPACT_ATOMS: atom_id res chain seq x y z
N MET A 1 3.69 11.83 -16.64
CA MET A 1 4.86 11.35 -15.86
C MET A 1 4.87 12.17 -14.59
N ILE A 2 5.10 11.54 -13.43
CA ILE A 2 5.02 12.17 -12.11
C ILE A 2 6.33 12.01 -11.35
N LYS A 3 6.80 13.09 -10.72
CA LYS A 3 7.99 13.06 -9.87
C LYS A 3 7.59 12.80 -8.42
N CYS A 4 8.23 11.84 -7.79
CA CYS A 4 8.02 11.55 -6.37
C CYS A 4 8.42 12.73 -5.50
N GLN A 5 7.52 13.20 -4.63
CA GLN A 5 7.80 14.31 -3.71
C GLN A 5 8.71 13.90 -2.54
N ASN A 6 8.86 12.60 -2.28
CA ASN A 6 9.67 12.09 -1.18
C ASN A 6 11.15 11.89 -1.59
N CYS A 7 11.39 11.25 -2.74
CA CYS A 7 12.76 10.91 -3.17
C CYS A 7 13.16 11.48 -4.55
N GLY A 8 12.26 12.18 -5.25
CA GLY A 8 12.56 12.79 -6.54
C GLY A 8 12.60 11.85 -7.75
N THR A 9 12.35 10.55 -7.58
CA THR A 9 12.30 9.58 -8.68
C THR A 9 11.16 9.90 -9.64
N GLU A 10 11.43 9.81 -10.95
CA GLU A 10 10.39 9.93 -11.98
C GLU A 10 9.64 8.60 -12.14
N ASN A 11 8.31 8.65 -12.09
CA ASN A 11 7.42 7.50 -12.18
C ASN A 11 6.34 7.78 -13.25
N LYS A 12 5.66 6.73 -13.73
CA LYS A 12 4.49 6.91 -14.62
C LYS A 12 3.23 7.19 -13.80
N ASP A 13 2.27 7.90 -14.37
CA ASP A 13 1.07 8.40 -13.66
C ASP A 13 0.12 7.27 -13.20
N GLN A 14 0.19 6.10 -13.84
CA GLN A 14 -0.58 4.92 -13.46
C GLN A 14 -0.10 4.24 -12.15
N TRP A 15 1.07 4.62 -11.65
CA TRP A 15 1.69 3.98 -10.50
C TRP A 15 1.07 4.51 -9.20
N LYS A 16 0.76 3.59 -8.29
CA LYS A 16 0.21 3.92 -6.96
C LYS A 16 1.29 4.31 -5.95
N PHE A 17 2.47 3.70 -6.10
CA PHE A 17 3.61 3.87 -5.20
C PHE A 17 4.88 4.15 -6.00
N CYS A 18 5.81 4.90 -5.41
CA CYS A 18 7.08 5.23 -6.00
C CYS A 18 8.01 4.00 -6.04
N LEU A 19 8.61 3.70 -7.20
CA LEU A 19 9.58 2.61 -7.36
C LEU A 19 10.86 2.79 -6.53
N GLY A 20 11.27 4.03 -6.27
CA GLY A 20 12.50 4.32 -5.56
C GLY A 20 12.42 4.20 -4.03
N CYS A 21 11.28 4.56 -3.43
CA CYS A 21 11.16 4.67 -1.97
C CYS A 21 9.86 4.08 -1.39
N GLY A 22 8.92 3.64 -2.23
CA GLY A 22 7.65 3.06 -1.81
C GLY A 22 6.59 4.05 -1.35
N SER A 23 6.85 5.37 -1.32
CA SER A 23 5.85 6.36 -0.93
C SER A 23 4.68 6.39 -1.92
N GLU A 24 3.47 6.66 -1.42
CA GLU A 24 2.30 6.86 -2.27
C GLU A 24 2.50 8.05 -3.23
N LEU A 25 2.13 7.85 -4.49
CA LEU A 25 2.15 8.91 -5.50
C LEU A 25 0.78 9.60 -5.55
N PRO A 26 0.72 10.91 -5.81
CA PRO A 26 -0.54 11.62 -6.03
C PRO A 26 -1.34 10.98 -7.16
N ARG A 27 -2.56 10.51 -6.87
CA ARG A 27 -3.49 9.97 -7.88
C ARG A 27 -4.59 10.99 -8.13
N GLU A 28 -4.89 11.28 -9.40
CA GLU A 28 -5.98 12.21 -9.80
C GLU A 28 -7.39 11.69 -9.50
N ALA A 29 -7.52 10.48 -8.95
CA ALA A 29 -8.78 9.97 -8.43
C ALA A 29 -8.60 9.52 -6.98
N VAL A 30 -9.45 10.07 -6.10
CA VAL A 30 -9.62 9.78 -4.67
C VAL A 30 -8.84 10.72 -3.74
N ALA A 31 -9.24 11.99 -3.74
CA ALA A 31 -9.07 12.95 -2.63
C ALA A 31 -9.86 12.56 -1.36
N ALA A 32 -10.01 11.27 -1.09
CA ALA A 32 -10.69 10.76 0.09
C ALA A 32 -9.95 9.50 0.55
N ALA A 33 -8.76 9.68 1.10
CA ALA A 33 -8.14 8.68 1.95
C ALA A 33 -9.05 8.49 3.18
N LYS A 34 -10.14 7.72 3.00
CA LYS A 34 -10.81 7.07 4.11
C LYS A 34 -9.74 6.21 4.75
N ARG A 35 -9.38 6.58 5.98
CA ARG A 35 -8.42 5.85 6.79
C ARG A 35 -8.80 4.37 6.71
N PHE A 36 -7.92 3.57 6.13
CA PHE A 36 -8.01 2.12 6.24
C PHE A 36 -7.77 1.82 7.72
N THR A 37 -8.83 1.86 8.52
CA THR A 37 -8.79 1.38 9.90
C THR A 37 -8.87 -0.12 9.80
N THR A 38 -7.72 -0.78 9.74
CA THR A 38 -7.65 -2.23 9.87
C THR A 38 -8.05 -2.55 11.32
N PRO A 39 -9.11 -3.33 11.56
CA PRO A 39 -9.46 -3.79 12.90
C PRO A 39 -8.52 -4.93 13.31
N THR A 40 -7.20 -4.71 13.22
CA THR A 40 -6.22 -5.72 13.60
C THR A 40 -6.18 -5.77 15.12
N PRO A 41 -6.55 -6.90 15.75
CA PRO A 41 -6.46 -7.04 17.20
C PRO A 41 -4.99 -6.92 17.66
N PRO A 42 -4.73 -6.34 18.84
CA PRO A 42 -3.35 -6.17 19.35
C PRO A 42 -2.67 -7.51 19.65
N ALA A 43 -3.47 -8.57 19.85
CA ALA A 43 -3.01 -9.94 19.89
C ALA A 43 -3.28 -10.57 18.52
N GLY A 44 -2.23 -10.91 17.78
CA GLY A 44 -2.37 -11.61 16.49
C GLY A 44 -3.23 -12.87 16.62
N VAL A 45 -4.08 -13.13 15.63
CA VAL A 45 -4.92 -14.33 15.60
C VAL A 45 -4.02 -15.54 15.35
N ARG A 46 -4.02 -16.52 16.25
CA ARG A 46 -3.31 -17.80 16.02
C ARG A 46 -4.08 -18.59 14.97
N VAL A 47 -3.41 -18.91 13.86
CA VAL A 47 -3.93 -19.87 12.89
C VAL A 47 -3.78 -21.27 13.52
N PRO A 48 -4.85 -22.07 13.68
CA PRO A 48 -4.72 -23.44 14.12
C PRO A 48 -3.91 -24.22 13.08
N ALA A 49 -2.98 -25.06 13.55
CA ALA A 49 -2.16 -25.93 12.70
C ALA A 49 -3.06 -26.96 12.01
N GLY A 50 -3.57 -26.62 10.83
CA GLY A 50 -4.52 -27.48 10.12
C GLY A 50 -5.02 -26.99 8.77
N GLU A 51 -4.82 -25.73 8.37
CA GLU A 51 -5.19 -25.27 7.03
C GLU A 51 -3.92 -25.12 6.17
N ALA A 52 -3.57 -26.20 5.46
CA ALA A 52 -2.50 -26.21 4.49
C ALA A 52 -2.87 -25.31 3.30
N ALA A 53 -1.92 -24.50 2.82
CA ALA A 53 -2.06 -23.71 1.60
C ALA A 53 -2.25 -24.64 0.38
N PRO A 54 -3.08 -24.27 -0.63
CA PRO A 54 -3.13 -25.02 -1.88
C PRO A 54 -1.82 -24.87 -2.68
N ALA A 55 -1.42 -25.96 -3.33
CA ALA A 55 -0.24 -26.10 -4.19
C ALA A 55 -0.39 -25.38 -5.54
#